data_AF-A0A2A8SEV2-F1
#
_entry.id   AF-A0A2A8SEV2-F1
#
_cell.length_a   1.000
_cell.length_b   1.000
_cell.length_c   1.000
_cell.angle_alpha   90.00
_cell.angle_beta   90.00
_cell.angle_gamma   90.00
#
_symmetry.space_group_name_H-M   'P 1'
#
loop_
_entity.id
_entity.type
_entity.pdbx_description
1 polymer ?
#
loop_
_entity_poly.entity_id
_entity_poly.type
_entity_poly.pdbx_seq_one_letter_code
_entity_poly.pdbx_strand_id
1 'polypeptide(L)'
;MVGKEELIEAYREQLKIVLESKVEEFQMLGYERVTTEDVWKCLKTRKWKKVASDVRLYELVNDVLTLTANDYMTFLTMKAYQAPLWSFEEYENK
;
A
#
# COMPACT_ATOMS: atom_id res chain seq x y z
N MET A 1 -7.93 -24.79 -3.50
CA MET A 1 -8.50 -23.65 -2.73
C MET A 1 -7.61 -22.47 -3.04
N VAL A 2 -8.09 -21.51 -3.83
CA VAL A 2 -7.35 -20.27 -4.17
C VAL A 2 -7.01 -19.56 -2.86
N GLY A 3 -5.74 -19.22 -2.67
CA GLY A 3 -5.27 -18.60 -1.44
C GLY A 3 -5.93 -17.23 -1.26
N LYS A 4 -6.20 -16.81 -0.02
CA LYS A 4 -6.85 -15.50 0.26
C LYS A 4 -6.09 -14.32 -0.35
N GLU A 5 -4.77 -14.40 -0.41
CA GLU A 5 -3.90 -13.41 -1.06
C GLU A 5 -4.07 -13.40 -2.59
N GLU A 6 -4.34 -14.56 -3.19
CA GLU A 6 -4.52 -14.74 -4.62
C GLU A 6 -5.81 -14.07 -5.11
N LEU A 7 -6.87 -14.02 -4.29
CA LEU A 7 -8.10 -13.27 -4.60
C LEU A 7 -7.86 -11.76 -4.63
N ILE A 8 -7.11 -11.22 -3.67
CA ILE A 8 -6.78 -9.78 -3.64
C ILE A 8 -5.88 -9.44 -4.84
N GLU A 9 -4.92 -10.29 -5.14
CA GLU A 9 -4.03 -10.13 -6.28
C GLU A 9 -4.80 -10.16 -7.61
N ALA A 10 -5.84 -10.99 -7.73
CA ALA A 10 -6.71 -11.01 -8.91
C ALA A 10 -7.45 -9.68 -9.15
N TYR A 11 -7.68 -8.87 -8.11
CA TYR A 11 -8.27 -7.54 -8.24
C TYR A 11 -7.26 -6.42 -8.51
N ARG A 12 -5.94 -6.71 -8.53
CA ARG A 12 -4.90 -5.68 -8.62
C ARG A 12 -5.04 -4.79 -9.85
N GLU A 13 -5.33 -5.38 -11.01
CA GLU A 13 -5.53 -4.60 -12.25
C GLU A 13 -6.80 -3.73 -12.18
N GLN A 14 -7.88 -4.23 -11.56
CA GLN A 14 -9.12 -3.47 -11.39
C GLN A 14 -8.96 -2.31 -10.41
N LEU A 15 -8.05 -2.42 -9.43
CA LEU A 15 -7.75 -1.39 -8.45
C LEU A 15 -6.74 -0.34 -8.95
N LYS A 16 -6.10 -0.56 -10.10
CA LYS A 16 -5.00 0.26 -10.62
C LYS A 16 -5.32 1.76 -10.61
N ILE A 17 -6.46 2.15 -11.17
CA ILE A 17 -6.87 3.56 -11.28
C ILE A 17 -6.98 4.21 -9.90
N VAL A 18 -7.57 3.50 -8.94
CA VAL A 18 -7.77 4.01 -7.57
C VAL A 18 -6.47 4.05 -6.78
N LEU A 19 -5.54 3.11 -7.04
CA LEU A 19 -4.20 3.13 -6.47
C LEU A 19 -3.37 4.29 -7.02
N GLU A 20 -3.44 4.56 -8.32
CA GLU A 20 -2.77 5.71 -8.96
C GLU A 20 -3.29 7.03 -8.39
N SER A 21 -4.61 7.18 -8.27
CA SER A 21 -5.21 8.36 -7.63
C SER A 21 -4.77 8.56 -6.18
N LYS A 22 -4.64 7.47 -5.40
CA LYS A 22 -4.12 7.54 -4.02
C LYS A 22 -2.64 7.91 -3.96
N VAL A 23 -1.84 7.47 -4.93
CA VAL A 23 -0.44 7.88 -5.07
C VAL A 23 -0.35 9.38 -5.32
N GLU A 24 -1.11 9.89 -6.28
CA GLU A 24 -1.17 11.34 -6.57
C GLU A 24 -1.58 12.14 -5.33
N GLU A 25 -2.60 11.69 -4.59
CA GLU A 25 -3.01 12.32 -3.33
C GLU A 25 -1.86 12.37 -2.32
N PHE A 26 -1.13 11.27 -2.12
CA PHE A 26 0.00 11.25 -1.20
C PHE A 26 1.18 12.11 -1.68
N GLN A 27 1.42 12.18 -3.00
CA GLN A 27 2.41 13.10 -3.56
C GLN A 27 2.04 14.56 -3.28
N MET A 28 0.76 14.93 -3.42
CA MET A 28 0.27 16.27 -3.06
C MET A 28 0.45 16.60 -1.57
N LEU A 29 0.47 15.59 -0.70
CA LEU A 29 0.73 15.71 0.73
C LEU A 29 2.23 15.70 1.09
N GLY A 30 3.12 15.65 0.10
CA GLY A 30 4.59 15.71 0.27
C GLY A 30 5.31 14.36 0.23
N TYR A 31 4.61 13.25 -0.04
CA TYR A 31 5.26 11.94 -0.24
C TYR A 31 5.66 11.74 -1.71
N GLU A 32 6.55 12.59 -2.22
CA GLU A 32 6.89 12.66 -3.65
C GLU A 32 7.32 11.32 -4.27
N ARG A 33 7.98 10.46 -3.48
CA ARG A 33 8.52 9.16 -3.93
C ARG A 33 7.56 7.99 -3.77
N VAL A 34 6.33 8.21 -3.30
CA VAL A 34 5.36 7.12 -3.12
C VAL A 34 5.02 6.45 -4.45
N THR A 35 4.97 5.13 -4.45
CA THR A 35 4.59 4.32 -5.61
C THR A 35 3.33 3.51 -5.35
N THR A 36 2.67 3.05 -6.41
CA THR A 36 1.51 2.15 -6.30
C THR A 36 1.86 0.86 -5.56
N GLU A 37 3.10 0.38 -5.71
CA GLU A 37 3.60 -0.79 -5.00
C GLU A 37 3.80 -0.53 -3.50
N ASP A 38 4.24 0.67 -3.11
CA ASP A 38 4.33 1.04 -1.69
C ASP A 38 2.93 1.15 -1.05
N VAL A 39 1.97 1.74 -1.76
CA VAL A 39 0.56 1.81 -1.31
C VAL A 39 -0.02 0.39 -1.19
N TRP A 40 0.23 -0.48 -2.17
CA TRP A 40 -0.21 -1.88 -2.14
C TRP A 40 0.34 -2.65 -0.93
N LYS A 41 1.65 -2.54 -0.68
CA LYS A 41 2.29 -3.13 0.50
C LYS A 41 1.71 -2.57 1.80
N CYS A 42 1.50 -1.26 1.86
CA CYS A 42 0.87 -0.62 3.02
C CYS A 42 -0.53 -1.19 3.29
N LEU A 43 -1.37 -1.34 2.27
CA LEU A 43 -2.71 -1.93 2.39
C LEU A 43 -2.65 -3.37 2.91
N LYS A 44 -1.76 -4.21 2.34
CA LYS A 44 -1.53 -5.58 2.83
C LYS A 44 -1.13 -5.61 4.30
N THR A 45 -0.23 -4.72 4.71
CA THR A 45 0.26 -4.64 6.09
C THR A 45 -0.74 -4.01 7.06
N ARG A 46 -1.66 -3.16 6.60
CA ARG A 46 -2.50 -2.35 7.51
C ARG A 46 -3.95 -2.77 7.51
N LYS A 47 -4.55 -2.97 6.34
CA LYS A 47 -5.99 -3.25 6.20
C LYS A 47 -6.27 -4.73 5.91
N TRP A 48 -5.40 -5.40 5.17
CA TRP A 48 -5.65 -6.77 4.71
C TRP A 48 -4.90 -7.85 5.51
N LYS A 49 -4.58 -7.58 6.78
CA LYS A 49 -3.90 -8.56 7.67
C LYS A 49 -4.75 -9.79 8.01
N LYS A 50 -6.06 -9.62 8.11
CA LYS A 50 -7.01 -10.68 8.50
C LYS A 50 -8.22 -10.63 7.58
N VAL A 51 -8.01 -11.04 6.33
CA VAL A 51 -9.05 -10.94 5.32
C VAL A 51 -10.10 -12.05 5.52
N ALA A 52 -11.37 -11.63 5.54
CA ALA A 52 -12.53 -12.51 5.58
C ALA A 52 -12.55 -13.42 4.35
N SER A 53 -13.26 -14.56 4.43
CA SER A 53 -13.32 -15.54 3.34
C SER A 53 -13.95 -14.99 2.05
N ASP A 54 -14.71 -13.91 2.14
CA ASP A 54 -15.35 -13.24 0.99
C ASP A 54 -14.87 -11.80 0.91
N VAL A 55 -14.03 -11.51 -0.09
CA VAL A 55 -13.57 -10.15 -0.42
C VAL A 55 -14.32 -9.66 -1.63
N ARG A 56 -14.98 -8.51 -1.51
CA ARG A 56 -15.63 -7.85 -2.63
C ARG A 56 -14.79 -6.67 -3.11
N LEU A 57 -14.78 -6.45 -4.43
CA LEU A 57 -13.99 -5.37 -5.04
C LEU A 57 -14.27 -4.00 -4.41
N TYR A 58 -15.54 -3.68 -4.13
CA TYR A 58 -15.90 -2.38 -3.54
C TYR A 58 -15.30 -2.18 -2.15
N GLU A 59 -15.06 -3.26 -1.39
CA GLU A 59 -14.43 -3.19 -0.06
C GLU A 59 -12.96 -2.81 -0.23
N LEU A 60 -12.28 -3.41 -1.20
CA LEU A 60 -10.89 -3.07 -1.54
C LEU A 60 -10.76 -1.64 -2.06
N VAL A 61 -11.68 -1.19 -2.91
CA VAL A 61 -11.74 0.21 -3.39
C VAL A 61 -11.89 1.16 -2.19
N ASN A 62 -12.84 0.87 -1.30
CA ASN A 62 -13.04 1.67 -0.09
C ASN A 62 -11.79 1.68 0.80
N ASP A 63 -11.12 0.54 0.96
CA ASP A 63 -9.89 0.43 1.74
C ASP A 63 -8.76 1.30 1.16
N VAL A 64 -8.61 1.33 -0.17
CA VAL A 64 -7.64 2.22 -0.83
C VAL A 64 -8.00 3.68 -0.57
N LEU A 65 -9.24 4.09 -0.85
CA LEU A 65 -9.67 5.48 -0.75
C LEU A 65 -9.61 6.02 0.69
N THR A 66 -9.92 5.18 1.68
CA THR A 66 -9.88 5.53 3.10
C THR A 66 -8.49 5.33 3.74
N LEU A 67 -7.46 4.98 2.96
CA LEU A 67 -6.09 4.91 3.46
C LEU A 67 -5.57 6.33 3.72
N THR A 68 -5.15 6.60 4.95
CA THR A 68 -4.70 7.95 5.37
C THR A 68 -3.19 8.12 5.21
N ALA A 69 -2.74 9.36 5.07
CA ALA A 69 -1.31 9.69 5.10
C ALA A 69 -0.64 9.26 6.42
N ASN A 70 -1.36 9.33 7.55
CA ASN A 70 -0.85 8.85 8.84
C ASN A 70 -0.65 7.33 8.87
N ASP A 71 -1.53 6.56 8.21
CA ASP A 71 -1.32 5.13 8.02
C ASP A 71 -0.05 4.88 7.22
N TYR A 72 0.14 5.62 6.12
CA TYR A 72 1.32 5.50 5.28
C TYR A 72 2.62 5.87 6.01
N MET A 73 2.65 6.98 6.76
CA MET A 73 3.79 7.33 7.62
C MET A 73 4.15 6.20 8.58
N THR A 74 3.15 5.70 9.32
CA THR A 74 3.39 4.64 10.30
C THR A 74 3.93 3.37 9.61
N PHE A 75 3.48 3.06 8.39
CA PHE A 75 4.03 1.98 7.58
C PHE A 75 5.51 2.22 7.21
N LEU A 76 5.86 3.43 6.75
CA LEU A 76 7.24 3.79 6.43
C LEU A 76 8.15 3.71 7.66
N THR A 77 7.72 4.21 8.81
CA THR A 77 8.47 4.14 10.06
C THR A 77 8.74 2.68 10.45
N MET A 78 7.73 1.80 10.38
CA MET A 78 7.91 0.36 10.63
C MET A 78 8.93 -0.27 9.66
N LYS A 79 8.86 0.07 8.37
CA LYS A 79 9.79 -0.41 7.35
C LYS A 79 11.22 0.06 7.65
N ALA A 80 11.41 1.31 8.05
CA ALA A 80 12.71 1.87 8.40
C ALA A 80 13.35 1.16 9.61
N TYR A 81 12.57 0.79 10.63
CA TYR A 81 13.07 0.01 11.76
C TYR A 81 13.51 -1.41 11.40
N GLN A 82 12.93 -1.98 10.35
CA GLN A 82 13.27 -3.33 9.86
C GLN A 82 14.39 -3.29 8.79
N ALA A 83 14.71 -2.11 8.28
CA ALA A 83 15.64 -1.95 7.18
C ALA A 83 17.09 -2.12 7.66
N PRO A 84 17.94 -2.87 6.93
CA PRO A 84 19.36 -2.90 7.20
C PRO A 84 19.99 -1.51 7.01
N LEU A 85 21.02 -1.19 7.82
CA LEU A 85 21.71 0.11 7.76
C LEU A 85 22.25 0.48 6.37
N TRP A 86 22.64 -0.49 5.54
CA TRP A 86 23.15 -0.24 4.19
C TRP A 86 22.07 0.25 3.20
N SER A 87 20.78 0.03 3.49
CA SER A 87 19.68 0.45 2.61
C SER A 87 19.43 1.96 2.62
N PHE A 88 19.98 2.69 3.59
CA PHE A 88 19.86 4.15 3.64
C PHE A 88 20.73 4.85 2.57
N GLU A 89 21.80 4.21 2.10
CA GLU A 89 22.69 4.74 1.05
C GLU A 89 21.98 4.86 -0.32
N GLU A 90 20.96 4.03 -0.56
CA GLU A 90 20.14 4.07 -1.78
C GLU A 90 19.18 5.28 -1.80
N TYR A 91 18.80 5.81 -0.63
CA TYR A 91 17.90 6.97 -0.54
C TYR A 91 18.64 8.29 -0.80
N GLU A 92 19.92 8.38 -0.45
CA GLU A 92 20.74 9.59 -0.65
C GLU A 92 21.19 9.77 -2.12
N ASN A 93 21.27 8.69 -2.90
CA ASN A 93 21.86 8.69 -4.24
C ASN A 93 20.87 8.84 -5.41
N LYS A 94 19.61 9.25 -5.16
CA LYS A 94 18.60 9.51 -6.20
C LYS A 94 17.76 10.73 -5.90
#